data_AF-A0A8H6RP79-F1
#
_entry.id   AF-A0A8H6RP79-F1
#
_cell.length_a   1.000
_cell.length_b   1.000
_cell.length_c   1.000
_cell.angle_alpha   90.00
_cell.angle_beta   90.00
_cell.angle_gamma   90.00
#
_symmetry.space_group_name_H-M   'P 1'
#
loop_
_entity.id
_entity.type
_entity.pdbx_description
1 polymer ?
#
loop_
_entity_poly.entity_id
_entity_poly.type
_entity_poly.pdbx_seq_one_letter_code
_entity_poly.pdbx_strand_id
1 'polypeptide(L)'
;MLIPNEKTVPARHHINIEFGDTQLLDQYPDYTRVVARSRVNTCTPGYALSQAGARRLLYEIGVHEVSGAIDIMYQAICDGVRGRDLMVCLSPQPALFNQHRPARPKSTWSDIGESGDESWNEIPTSGTRVNLQKLTNGQTDYFDPYADEQ
;
A
#
# COMPACT_ATOMS: atom_id res chain seq x y z
N MET A 1 -13.29 -6.15 6.67
CA MET A 1 -14.35 -5.29 6.08
C MET A 1 -14.20 -5.32 4.57
N LEU A 2 -15.30 -5.41 3.83
CA LEU A 2 -15.31 -5.41 2.37
C LEU A 2 -15.91 -4.10 1.86
N ILE A 3 -15.33 -3.56 0.80
CA ILE A 3 -15.79 -2.35 0.12
C ILE A 3 -15.94 -2.71 -1.36
N PRO A 4 -17.16 -3.06 -1.82
CA PRO A 4 -17.42 -3.41 -3.22
C PRO A 4 -17.57 -2.15 -4.10
N ASN A 5 -17.39 -2.32 -5.41
CA ASN A 5 -17.60 -1.30 -6.45
C ASN A 5 -16.80 0.00 -6.21
N GLU A 6 -15.57 -0.12 -5.72
CA GLU A 6 -14.71 1.01 -5.45
C GLU A 6 -13.92 1.39 -6.72
N LYS A 7 -14.23 2.56 -7.29
CA LYS A 7 -13.64 3.05 -8.55
C LYS A 7 -12.12 3.27 -8.52
N THR A 8 -11.51 3.39 -7.34
CA THR A 8 -10.06 3.59 -7.20
C THR A 8 -9.29 2.26 -7.09
N VAL A 9 -10.00 1.13 -7.14
CA VAL A 9 -9.44 -0.22 -7.18
C VAL A 9 -9.53 -0.70 -8.63
N PRO A 10 -8.42 -1.11 -9.27
CA PRO A 10 -8.49 -1.64 -10.63
C PRO A 10 -9.11 -3.06 -10.67
N ALA A 11 -9.43 -3.55 -11.86
CA ALA A 11 -9.82 -4.95 -12.02
C ALA A 11 -8.68 -5.91 -11.61
N ARG A 12 -9.03 -7.14 -11.22
CA ARG A 12 -8.09 -8.08 -10.58
C ARG A 12 -6.88 -8.43 -11.43
N HIS A 13 -7.04 -8.43 -12.75
CA HIS A 13 -5.97 -8.74 -13.69
C HIS A 13 -4.89 -7.64 -13.78
N HIS A 14 -5.17 -6.43 -13.28
CA HIS A 14 -4.21 -5.33 -13.16
C HIS A 14 -3.54 -5.26 -11.78
N ILE A 15 -3.91 -6.12 -10.83
CA ILE A 15 -3.37 -6.10 -9.48
C ILE A 15 -2.06 -6.90 -9.42
N ASN A 16 -0.99 -6.23 -9.01
CA ASN A 16 0.25 -6.88 -8.60
C ASN A 16 0.14 -7.36 -7.14
N ILE A 17 0.26 -8.68 -6.92
CA ILE A 17 0.17 -9.28 -5.58
C ILE A 17 1.44 -9.09 -4.73
N GLU A 18 2.56 -8.68 -5.35
CA GLU A 18 3.86 -8.52 -4.70
C GLU A 18 4.24 -9.76 -3.85
N PHE A 19 4.33 -9.62 -2.53
CA PHE A 19 4.65 -10.71 -1.60
C PHE A 19 3.42 -11.46 -1.04
N GLY A 20 2.22 -11.14 -1.53
CA GLY A 20 0.96 -11.76 -1.13
C GLY A 20 0.64 -13.04 -1.89
N ASP A 21 -0.55 -13.58 -1.63
CA ASP A 21 -1.14 -14.70 -2.37
C ASP A 21 -2.35 -14.23 -3.21
N THR A 22 -2.91 -15.14 -4.01
CA THR A 22 -4.08 -14.86 -4.86
C THR A 22 -5.40 -15.00 -4.14
N GLN A 23 -5.43 -15.34 -2.85
CA GLN A 23 -6.66 -15.70 -2.14
C GLN A 23 -7.73 -14.60 -2.24
N LEU A 24 -7.33 -13.34 -2.09
CA LEU A 24 -8.27 -12.21 -2.17
C LEU A 24 -8.73 -11.93 -3.60
N LEU A 25 -7.86 -12.16 -4.60
CA LEU A 25 -8.24 -12.05 -6.01
C LEU A 25 -9.24 -13.14 -6.39
N ASP A 26 -9.04 -14.36 -5.92
CA ASP A 26 -9.89 -15.50 -6.25
C ASP A 26 -11.25 -15.41 -5.56
N GLN A 27 -11.30 -14.87 -4.34
CA GLN A 27 -12.51 -14.82 -3.51
C GLN A 27 -13.46 -13.66 -3.82
N TYR A 28 -12.95 -12.53 -4.29
CA TYR A 28 -13.73 -11.30 -4.45
C TYR A 28 -13.82 -10.85 -5.91
N PRO A 29 -14.90 -10.18 -6.33
CA PRO A 29 -15.03 -9.67 -7.70
C PRO A 29 -14.10 -8.47 -7.94
N ASP A 30 -13.99 -8.05 -9.20
CA ASP A 30 -13.27 -6.83 -9.59
C ASP A 30 -13.78 -5.60 -8.84
N TYR A 31 -12.95 -4.56 -8.74
CA TYR A 31 -13.29 -3.30 -8.06
C TYR A 31 -13.67 -3.47 -6.58
N THR A 32 -13.07 -4.45 -5.88
CA THR A 32 -13.33 -4.73 -4.46
C THR A 32 -12.08 -4.46 -3.62
N ARG A 33 -12.22 -3.64 -2.57
CA ARG A 33 -11.19 -3.47 -1.54
C ARG A 33 -11.53 -4.30 -0.31
N VAL A 34 -10.52 -4.98 0.20
CA VAL A 34 -10.58 -5.73 1.45
C VAL A 34 -9.78 -4.96 2.50
N VAL A 35 -10.39 -4.68 3.64
CA VAL A 35 -9.70 -4.13 4.82
C VAL A 35 -9.61 -5.23 5.86
N ALA A 36 -8.40 -5.70 6.13
CA ALA A 36 -8.13 -6.77 7.08
C ALA A 36 -7.10 -6.32 8.11
N ARG A 37 -6.94 -7.14 9.16
CA ARG A 37 -5.85 -6.95 10.11
C ARG A 37 -4.52 -7.08 9.36
N SER A 38 -3.64 -6.10 9.53
CA SER A 38 -2.31 -6.14 8.96
C SER A 38 -1.47 -7.23 9.61
N ARG A 39 -0.71 -7.96 8.79
CA ARG A 39 0.24 -8.98 9.20
C ARG A 39 1.42 -8.93 8.25
N VAL A 40 2.63 -8.80 8.77
CA VAL A 40 3.84 -8.76 7.94
C VAL A 40 3.80 -7.65 6.86
N ASN A 41 3.05 -6.57 7.10
CA ASN A 41 2.97 -5.45 6.16
C ASN A 41 4.28 -4.65 6.17
N THR A 42 4.82 -4.42 4.98
CA THR A 42 6.01 -3.59 4.73
C THR A 42 5.67 -2.52 3.69
N CYS A 43 6.65 -1.69 3.31
CA CYS A 43 6.49 -0.69 2.24
C CYS A 43 5.27 0.19 2.48
N THR A 44 5.19 0.83 3.65
CA THR A 44 4.02 1.63 4.07
C THR A 44 4.16 3.10 3.63
N PRO A 45 3.65 3.52 2.46
CA PRO A 45 3.78 4.91 1.98
C PRO A 45 2.92 5.90 2.77
N GLY A 46 1.90 5.42 3.48
CA GLY A 46 0.99 6.25 4.26
C GLY A 46 0.30 5.45 5.35
N TYR A 47 -0.04 6.14 6.44
CA TYR A 47 -0.72 5.55 7.60
C TYR A 47 -1.70 6.56 8.21
N ALA A 48 -2.72 6.04 8.88
CA ALA A 48 -3.64 6.82 9.68
C ALA A 48 -3.65 6.25 11.10
N LEU A 49 -3.57 7.14 12.09
CA LEU A 49 -3.53 6.75 13.51
C LEU A 49 -4.69 7.42 14.24
N SER A 50 -5.36 6.66 15.10
CA SER A 50 -6.18 7.27 16.13
C SER A 50 -5.28 8.04 17.11
N GLN A 51 -5.83 9.00 17.86
CA GLN A 51 -5.05 9.72 18.86
C GLN A 51 -4.39 8.78 19.89
N ALA A 52 -5.12 7.73 20.32
CA ALA A 52 -4.58 6.70 21.20
C ALA A 52 -3.46 5.89 20.52
N GLY A 53 -3.66 5.52 19.24
CA GLY A 53 -2.65 4.84 18.44
C GLY A 53 -1.37 5.67 18.28
N ALA A 54 -1.49 6.98 18.06
CA ALA A 54 -0.33 7.88 17.96
C ALA A 54 0.46 7.94 19.27
N ARG A 55 -0.22 8.06 20.42
CA ARG A 55 0.45 8.01 21.74
C ARG A 55 1.16 6.69 21.96
N ARG A 56 0.53 5.57 21.62
CA ARG A 56 1.16 4.25 21.76
C ARG A 56 2.34 4.10 20.81
N LEU A 57 2.21 4.54 19.57
CA LEU A 57 3.31 4.50 18.59
C LEU A 57 4.53 5.29 19.07
N LEU A 58 4.32 6.50 19.60
CA LEU A 58 5.39 7.32 20.17
C LEU A 58 6.05 6.64 21.38
N TYR A 59 5.26 6.02 22.26
CA TYR A 59 5.80 5.21 23.37
C TYR A 59 6.64 4.05 22.86
N GLU A 60 6.12 3.29 21.89
CA GLU A 60 6.78 2.12 21.32
C GLU A 60 8.13 2.48 20.69
N ILE A 61 8.20 3.56 19.94
CA ILE A 61 9.43 4.00 19.26
C ILE A 61 10.40 4.69 20.23
N GLY A 62 9.88 5.34 21.28
CA GLY A 62 10.71 6.05 22.25
C GLY A 62 11.30 5.18 23.37
N VAL A 63 10.66 4.05 23.69
CA VAL A 63 11.07 3.18 24.81
C VAL A 63 11.76 1.90 24.33
N HIS A 64 11.27 1.29 23.26
CA HIS A 64 11.86 0.06 22.73
C HIS A 64 12.83 0.36 21.59
N GLU A 65 13.77 -0.56 21.37
CA GLU A 65 14.78 -0.45 20.32
C GLU A 65 14.17 -0.27 18.92
N VAL A 66 14.76 0.65 18.15
CA VAL A 66 14.49 0.85 16.73
C VAL A 66 15.61 0.16 15.93
N SER A 67 15.37 -1.09 15.55
CA SER A 67 16.38 -1.99 14.97
C SER A 67 16.33 -2.12 13.44
N GLY A 68 15.56 -1.27 12.76
CA GLY A 68 15.43 -1.32 11.31
C GLY A 68 14.68 -0.12 10.73
N ALA A 69 14.37 -0.20 9.44
CA ALA A 69 13.58 0.80 8.75
C ALA A 69 12.22 1.03 9.43
N ILE A 70 11.69 2.25 9.31
CA ILE A 70 10.51 2.67 10.08
C ILE A 70 9.27 1.83 9.78
N ASP A 71 9.09 1.39 8.54
CA ASP A 71 7.99 0.52 8.13
C ASP A 71 8.12 -0.89 8.74
N ILE A 72 9.33 -1.41 8.84
CA ILE A 72 9.64 -2.66 9.55
C ILE A 72 9.42 -2.51 11.06
N MET A 73 9.60 -1.30 11.62
CA MET A 73 9.24 -1.03 13.02
C MET A 73 7.73 -0.97 13.22
N TYR A 74 7.00 -0.33 12.31
CA TYR A 74 5.54 -0.32 12.33
C TYR A 74 4.96 -1.73 12.21
N GLN A 75 5.51 -2.55 11.32
CA GLN A 75 5.17 -3.96 11.23
C GLN A 75 5.33 -4.64 12.59
N ALA A 76 6.48 -4.48 13.25
CA ALA A 76 6.74 -5.12 14.54
C ALA A 76 5.76 -4.70 15.64
N ILE A 77 5.39 -3.42 15.66
CA ILE A 77 4.38 -2.87 16.57
C ILE A 77 3.00 -3.45 16.27
N CYS A 78 2.62 -3.55 14.99
CA CYS A 78 1.34 -4.14 14.57
C CYS A 78 1.23 -5.64 14.82
N ASP A 79 2.35 -6.36 14.69
CA ASP A 79 2.43 -7.80 14.87
C ASP A 79 2.66 -8.22 16.33
N GLY A 80 3.03 -7.30 17.21
CA GLY A 80 3.32 -7.59 18.62
C GLY A 80 4.57 -8.47 18.76
N VAL A 81 5.62 -8.16 18.00
CA VAL A 81 6.88 -8.91 18.00
C VAL A 81 8.02 -8.02 18.48
N ARG A 82 9.20 -8.61 18.71
CA ARG A 82 10.39 -7.90 19.22
C ARG A 82 10.14 -7.23 20.59
N GLY A 83 9.45 -7.95 21.48
CA GLY A 83 9.17 -7.49 22.84
C GLY A 83 8.03 -6.47 22.97
N ARG A 84 7.20 -6.33 21.94
CA ARG A 84 6.11 -5.34 21.89
C ARG A 84 4.75 -6.00 22.05
N ASP A 85 3.79 -5.27 22.60
CA ASP A 85 2.40 -5.73 22.65
C ASP A 85 1.72 -5.61 21.29
N LEU A 86 0.81 -6.55 21.03
CA LEU A 86 0.05 -6.60 19.79
C LEU A 86 -0.91 -5.41 19.66
N MET A 87 -0.70 -4.56 18.65
CA MET A 87 -1.61 -3.47 18.33
C MET A 87 -2.70 -3.86 17.31
N VAL A 88 -3.81 -3.12 17.32
CA VAL A 88 -4.84 -3.21 16.27
C VAL A 88 -4.41 -2.36 15.09
N CYS A 89 -3.91 -3.03 14.05
CA CYS A 89 -3.56 -2.43 12.78
C CYS A 89 -4.41 -3.01 11.67
N LEU A 90 -4.88 -2.14 10.77
CA LEU A 90 -5.72 -2.50 9.64
C LEU A 90 -5.05 -2.01 8.36
N SER A 91 -5.11 -2.81 7.30
CA SER A 91 -4.61 -2.45 5.99
C SER A 91 -5.66 -2.72 4.91
N PRO A 92 -5.89 -1.74 4.01
CA PRO A 92 -6.63 -1.97 2.78
C PRO A 92 -5.78 -2.73 1.76
N GLN A 93 -6.40 -3.64 1.01
CA GLN A 93 -5.83 -4.37 -0.12
C GLN A 93 -6.81 -4.26 -1.30
N PRO A 94 -6.40 -3.68 -2.45
CA PRO A 94 -5.10 -3.02 -2.71
C PRO A 94 -4.84 -1.79 -1.80
N ALA A 95 -3.61 -1.26 -1.79
CA ALA A 95 -3.24 -0.08 -1.00
C ALA A 95 -3.93 1.20 -1.49
N LEU A 96 -4.07 2.21 -0.62
CA LEU A 96 -4.65 3.52 -0.97
C LEU A 96 -3.63 4.45 -1.64
N PHE A 97 -2.38 4.36 -1.21
CA PHE A 97 -1.27 5.09 -1.78
C PHE A 97 -0.28 4.08 -2.33
N ASN A 98 0.24 4.35 -3.52
CA ASN A 98 1.28 3.57 -4.15
C ASN A 98 2.33 4.51 -4.74
N GLN A 99 3.55 3.99 -4.87
CA GLN A 99 4.63 4.68 -5.55
C GLN A 99 4.58 4.38 -7.04
N HIS A 100 4.77 5.40 -7.87
CA HIS A 100 4.98 5.18 -9.29
C HIS A 100 6.36 4.58 -9.53
N ARG A 101 6.42 3.49 -10.32
CA ARG A 101 7.68 2.89 -10.78
C ARG A 101 7.87 3.16 -12.28
N PRO A 102 8.96 3.85 -12.67
CA PRO A 102 9.22 4.19 -14.06
C PRO A 102 9.67 2.96 -14.87
N ALA A 103 9.57 3.07 -16.20
CA ALA A 103 9.93 2.04 -17.17
C ALA A 103 11.43 1.80 -17.35
N ARG A 104 12.14 1.53 -16.25
CA ARG A 104 13.58 1.31 -16.24
C ARG A 104 13.95 0.09 -15.38
N PRO A 105 15.17 -0.46 -15.54
CA PRO A 105 15.64 -1.62 -14.79
C PRO A 105 15.49 -1.43 -13.28
N LYS A 106 15.28 -2.52 -12.52
CA LYS A 106 15.05 -2.43 -11.07
C LYS A 106 16.17 -1.73 -10.31
N SER A 107 17.39 -1.89 -10.81
CA SER A 107 18.60 -1.25 -10.30
C SER A 107 18.55 0.29 -10.32
N THR A 108 17.68 0.88 -11.13
CA THR A 108 17.56 2.33 -11.24
C THR A 108 16.56 2.95 -10.27
N TRP A 109 15.73 2.14 -9.59
CA TRP A 109 14.67 2.65 -8.71
C TRP A 109 14.73 2.15 -7.27
N SER A 110 15.44 1.05 -6.97
CA SER A 110 15.68 0.57 -5.60
C SER A 110 17.12 0.11 -5.45
N ASP A 111 17.78 0.58 -4.40
CA ASP A 111 19.08 0.08 -3.91
C ASP A 111 18.94 -1.03 -2.86
N ILE A 112 17.70 -1.40 -2.53
CA ILE A 112 17.37 -2.49 -1.61
C ILE A 112 17.29 -3.81 -2.40
N GLY A 113 18.27 -4.70 -2.20
CA GLY A 113 18.31 -6.07 -2.75
C GLY A 113 19.12 -6.22 -4.05
N GLU A 114 19.27 -7.47 -4.52
CA GLU A 114 19.89 -7.77 -5.81
C GLU A 114 18.86 -7.51 -6.92
N SER A 115 19.03 -6.39 -7.62
CA SER A 115 18.08 -5.91 -8.62
C SER A 115 18.37 -6.53 -10.00
N GLY A 116 17.45 -7.35 -10.51
CA GLY A 116 17.50 -7.83 -11.90
C GLY A 116 17.18 -6.73 -12.93
N ASP A 117 17.56 -6.97 -14.18
CA ASP A 117 17.36 -6.03 -15.31
C ASP A 117 15.90 -5.91 -15.80
N GLU A 118 14.97 -6.63 -15.18
CA GLU A 118 13.56 -6.64 -15.59
C GLU A 118 12.91 -5.27 -15.39
N SER A 119 12.57 -4.59 -16.49
CA SER A 119 11.76 -3.38 -16.46
C SER A 119 10.28 -3.72 -16.28
N TRP A 120 9.67 -3.23 -15.21
CA TRP A 120 8.22 -3.27 -15.02
C TRP A 120 7.70 -1.86 -14.72
N ASN A 121 6.58 -1.51 -15.34
CA ASN A 121 5.94 -0.20 -15.16
C ASN A 121 4.81 -0.36 -14.17
N GLU A 122 4.83 0.42 -13.10
CA GLU A 122 3.72 0.48 -12.15
C GLU A 122 3.22 1.92 -12.09
N ILE A 123 2.01 2.15 -12.59
CA ILE A 123 1.38 3.46 -12.58
C ILE A 123 0.11 3.32 -11.75
N PRO A 124 -0.03 4.00 -10.60
CA PRO A 124 -1.26 3.93 -9.82
C PRO A 124 -2.49 4.34 -10.66
N THR A 125 -3.63 3.67 -10.45
CA THR A 125 -4.95 3.93 -11.09
C THR A 125 -5.32 5.42 -11.10
N SER A 126 -4.92 6.19 -10.08
CA SER A 126 -5.10 7.64 -10.04
C SER A 126 -3.78 8.34 -9.73
N GLY A 127 -2.82 8.29 -10.68
CA GLY A 127 -1.53 8.94 -10.53
C GLY A 127 -1.66 10.46 -10.27
N THR A 128 -1.28 10.92 -9.09
CA THR A 128 -1.41 12.35 -8.70
C THR A 128 -0.68 13.27 -9.66
N ARG A 129 0.51 12.89 -10.14
CA ARG A 129 1.30 13.73 -11.05
C ARG A 129 0.61 13.98 -12.39
N VAL A 130 -0.03 12.95 -12.96
CA VAL A 130 -0.73 13.07 -14.26
C VAL A 130 -2.09 13.74 -14.11
N ASN A 131 -2.70 13.66 -12.92
CA ASN A 131 -4.02 14.21 -12.63
C ASN A 131 -4.00 15.51 -11.81
N LEU A 132 -2.85 16.09 -11.51
CA LEU A 132 -2.71 17.17 -10.51
C LEU A 132 -3.66 18.33 -10.79
N GLN A 133 -3.67 18.85 -12.02
CA GLN A 133 -4.52 19.97 -12.40
C GLN A 133 -6.02 19.64 -12.27
N LYS A 134 -6.41 18.41 -12.64
CA LYS A 134 -7.81 17.95 -12.53
C LYS A 134 -8.21 17.85 -11.06
N LEU A 135 -7.34 17.26 -10.22
CA LEU A 135 -7.54 17.12 -8.78
C LEU A 135 -7.66 18.50 -8.09
N THR A 136 -6.78 19.45 -8.41
CA THR A 136 -6.82 20.80 -7.82
C THR A 136 -8.06 21.60 -8.21
N ASN A 137 -8.62 21.31 -9.40
CA ASN A 137 -9.82 21.97 -9.90
C ASN A 137 -11.12 21.24 -9.49
N GLY A 138 -11.03 20.17 -8.70
CA GLY A 138 -12.19 19.36 -8.30
C GLY A 138 -12.87 18.62 -9.47
N GLN A 139 -12.18 18.47 -10.61
CA GLN A 139 -12.64 17.67 -11.73
C GLN A 139 -12.58 16.18 -11.37
N THR A 140 -13.36 15.33 -12.03
CA THR A 140 -13.49 13.89 -11.71
C THR A 140 -13.18 12.98 -12.89
N ASP A 141 -12.91 13.54 -14.06
CA ASP A 141 -12.53 12.86 -15.30
C ASP A 141 -11.01 12.60 -15.33
N TYR A 142 -10.50 11.88 -14.32
CA TYR A 142 -9.07 11.58 -14.20
C TYR A 142 -8.59 10.65 -15.33
N PHE A 143 -7.33 10.81 -15.72
CA PHE A 143 -6.62 9.79 -16.46
C PHE A 143 -6.38 8.59 -15.55
N ASP A 144 -6.87 7.43 -15.96
CA ASP A 144 -6.67 6.15 -15.30
C ASP A 144 -5.96 5.19 -16.28
N PRO A 145 -4.73 4.74 -15.99
CA PRO A 145 -3.98 3.82 -16.85
C PRO A 145 -4.58 2.41 -16.91
N TYR A 146 -5.49 2.07 -16.00
CA TYR A 146 -6.18 0.77 -15.91
C TYR A 146 -7.67 0.88 -16.17
N ALA A 147 -8.10 1.95 -16.88
CA ALA A 147 -9.47 2.07 -17.33
C ALA A 147 -9.80 0.93 -18.31
N ASP A 148 -10.49 -0.09 -17.82
CA ASP A 148 -11.11 -1.09 -18.67
C ASP A 148 -12.33 -0.47 -19.38
N GLU A 149 -12.61 -0.89 -20.62
CA GLU A 149 -13.89 -0.56 -21.28
C GLU A 149 -15.03 -1.18 -20.43
N GLN A 150 -15.73 -0.35 -19.66
CA GLN A 150 -16.91 -0.74 -18.86
C GLN A 150 -18.12 -1.01 -19.74
#